data_AF-A0A831QKN0-F1
#
_entry.id   AF-A0A831QKN0-F1
#
_cell.length_a   1.000
_cell.length_b   1.000
_cell.length_c   1.000
_cell.angle_alpha   90.00
_cell.angle_beta   90.00
_cell.angle_gamma   90.00
#
_symmetry.space_group_name_H-M   'P 1'
#
loop_
_entity.id
_entity.type
_entity.pdbx_description
1 polymer ?
#
loop_
_entity_poly.entity_id
_entity_poly.type
_entity_poly.pdbx_seq_one_letter_code
_entity_poly.pdbx_strand_id
1 'polypeptide(L)'
;MALAKRPTNLLKNKVNVRPVGNRLQEATAEDFAEICELLEDYADKLDALTGGDTPNQFYGVFTSLALLQASYPNAIAGAYAIIDQGQGQSARIALWDTTDSLWEIQETTATTTTGKIGLATEVLNVKVTDVNGDPYLIVSGTYEGPDRTKLESYSPNSIIRAL
;
A
#
# COMPACT_ATOMS: atom_id res chain seq x y z
N MET A 1 -1.08 14.73 10.61
CA MET A 1 -2.36 14.54 11.34
C MET A 1 -2.37 15.53 12.50
N ALA A 2 -3.44 16.31 12.66
CA ALA A 2 -3.54 17.25 13.79
C ALA A 2 -3.62 16.48 15.12
N LEU A 3 -3.10 17.05 16.21
CA LEU A 3 -3.15 16.41 17.54
C LEU A 3 -4.59 16.31 18.06
N ALA A 4 -4.92 15.20 18.71
CA ALA A 4 -6.18 14.99 19.44
C ALA A 4 -6.47 16.14 20.42
N LYS A 5 -7.70 16.67 20.41
CA LYS A 5 -8.12 17.72 21.33
C LYS A 5 -8.04 17.19 22.77
N ARG A 6 -7.69 18.06 23.71
CA ARG A 6 -7.52 17.70 25.12
C ARG A 6 -8.52 18.45 25.98
N PRO A 7 -8.99 17.85 27.09
CA PRO A 7 -9.84 18.55 28.04
C PRO A 7 -9.19 19.84 28.54
N THR A 8 -10.01 20.87 28.72
CA THR A 8 -9.62 22.11 29.38
C THR A 8 -9.30 21.85 30.84
N ASN A 9 -8.56 22.76 31.46
CA ASN A 9 -8.27 22.68 32.89
C ASN A 9 -9.54 22.80 33.76
N LEU A 10 -10.59 23.45 33.23
CA LEU A 10 -11.88 23.55 33.92
C LEU A 10 -12.51 22.16 34.03
N LEU A 11 -12.65 21.45 32.90
CA LEU A 11 -13.21 20.11 32.87
C LEU A 11 -12.33 19.10 33.62
N LYS A 12 -11.00 19.15 33.40
CA LYS A 12 -10.03 18.21 34.00
C LYS A 12 -10.02 18.25 35.53
N ASN A 13 -10.26 19.42 36.12
CA ASN A 13 -10.21 19.61 37.57
C ASN A 13 -11.57 19.42 38.25
N LYS A 14 -12.64 19.09 37.51
CA LYS A 14 -13.93 18.79 38.12
C LYS A 14 -13.89 17.44 38.82
N VAL A 15 -14.28 17.45 40.10
CA VAL A 15 -14.40 16.27 40.96
C VAL A 15 -15.81 16.23 41.50
N ASN A 16 -16.74 15.71 40.69
CA ASN A 16 -18.12 15.52 41.11
C ASN A 16 -18.36 14.06 41.53
N VAL A 17 -18.32 13.79 42.85
CA VAL A 17 -18.76 12.49 43.38
C VAL A 17 -20.18 12.59 43.97
N ARG A 18 -20.64 13.80 44.32
CA ARG A 18 -21.97 14.09 44.88
C ARG A 18 -22.42 15.50 44.50
N PRO A 19 -23.72 15.75 44.24
CA PRO A 19 -24.24 17.09 44.00
C PRO A 19 -23.99 17.98 45.22
N VAL A 20 -23.38 19.14 44.99
CA VAL A 20 -22.85 20.04 46.04
C VAL A 20 -23.33 21.49 45.86
N GLY A 21 -24.18 21.75 44.87
CA GLY A 21 -24.72 23.07 44.56
C GLY A 21 -23.68 24.07 44.06
N ASN A 22 -22.53 23.59 43.56
CA ASN A 22 -21.39 24.41 43.17
C ASN A 22 -20.97 24.12 41.73
N ARG A 23 -21.01 25.15 40.87
CA ARG A 23 -20.64 25.06 39.44
C ARG A 23 -19.19 24.61 39.20
N LEU A 24 -18.28 24.80 40.16
CA LEU A 24 -16.89 24.32 40.06
C LEU A 24 -16.78 22.80 40.26
N GLN A 25 -17.79 22.20 40.89
CA GLN A 25 -17.81 20.78 41.23
C GLN A 25 -18.92 20.04 40.49
N GLU A 26 -19.90 20.73 39.91
CA GLU A 26 -20.99 20.13 39.13
C GLU A 26 -20.73 20.17 37.64
N ALA A 27 -21.15 19.13 36.92
CA ALA A 27 -21.14 19.14 35.46
C ALA A 27 -22.14 20.19 34.95
N THR A 28 -21.66 21.16 34.19
CA THR A 28 -22.47 22.21 33.58
C THR A 28 -22.70 21.92 32.10
N ALA A 29 -23.63 22.65 31.47
CA ALA A 29 -23.93 22.49 30.05
C ALA A 29 -22.68 22.71 29.17
N GLU A 30 -21.79 23.62 29.58
CA GLU A 30 -20.52 23.89 28.91
C GLU A 30 -19.57 22.70 28.96
N ASP A 31 -19.53 21.95 30.08
CA ASP A 31 -18.72 20.73 30.19
C ASP A 31 -19.23 19.64 29.24
N PHE A 32 -20.56 19.48 29.15
CA PHE A 32 -21.16 18.50 28.24
C PHE A 32 -20.87 18.85 26.77
N ALA A 33 -20.93 20.14 26.41
CA ALA A 33 -20.54 20.59 25.08
C ALA A 33 -19.06 20.27 24.79
N GLU A 34 -18.17 20.56 25.73
CA GLU A 34 -16.75 20.25 25.59
C GLU A 34 -16.50 18.73 25.43
N ILE A 35 -17.17 17.89 26.23
CA ILE A 35 -17.08 16.43 26.13
C ILE A 35 -17.55 15.95 24.76
N CYS A 36 -18.68 16.46 24.25
CA CYS A 36 -19.17 16.09 22.92
C CYS A 36 -18.14 16.44 21.84
N GLU A 37 -17.58 17.65 21.86
CA GLU A 37 -16.55 18.06 20.90
C GLU A 37 -15.28 17.19 20.98
N LEU A 38 -14.88 16.77 22.19
CA LEU A 38 -13.75 15.87 22.36
C LEU A 38 -14.02 14.47 21.79
N LEU A 39 -15.23 13.96 21.97
CA LEU A 39 -15.63 12.66 21.46
C LEU A 39 -15.69 12.65 19.93
N GLU A 40 -16.25 13.69 19.32
CA GLU A 40 -16.29 13.80 17.85
C GLU A 40 -14.88 13.95 17.26
N ASP A 41 -14.01 14.79 17.84
CA ASP A 41 -12.62 14.92 17.38
C ASP A 41 -11.86 13.58 17.44
N TYR A 42 -12.19 12.72 18.41
CA TYR A 42 -11.55 11.41 18.56
C TYR A 42 -12.12 10.40 17.57
N ALA A 43 -13.43 10.46 17.28
CA ALA A 43 -14.06 9.66 16.24
C ALA A 43 -13.47 9.98 14.87
N ASP A 44 -13.42 11.27 14.48
CA ASP A 44 -12.85 11.71 13.21
C ASP A 44 -11.40 11.25 13.04
N LYS A 45 -10.60 11.34 14.12
CA LYS A 45 -9.19 10.90 14.10
C LYS A 45 -9.07 9.40 14.00
N LEU A 46 -9.96 8.64 14.64
CA LEU A 46 -10.00 7.20 14.52
C LEU A 46 -10.39 6.79 13.10
N ASP A 47 -11.38 7.44 12.49
CA ASP A 47 -11.81 7.16 11.12
C ASP A 47 -10.70 7.47 10.12
N ALA A 48 -9.99 8.59 10.31
CA ALA A 48 -8.83 8.93 9.50
C ALA A 48 -7.62 7.99 9.72
N LEU A 49 -7.46 7.38 10.90
CA LEU A 49 -6.41 6.40 11.18
C LEU A 49 -6.74 5.01 10.62
N THR A 50 -8.00 4.60 10.73
CA THR A 50 -8.51 3.29 10.32
C THR A 50 -8.91 3.24 8.86
N GLY A 51 -8.98 4.40 8.20
CA GLY A 51 -9.42 4.51 6.82
C GLY A 51 -10.92 4.24 6.66
N GLY A 52 -11.73 4.56 7.67
CA GLY A 52 -13.19 4.40 7.61
C GLY A 52 -13.83 5.09 6.40
N ASP A 53 -13.22 6.19 5.93
CA ASP A 53 -13.62 6.93 4.72
C ASP A 53 -12.73 6.67 3.49
N THR A 54 -11.73 5.78 3.60
CA THR A 54 -10.91 5.44 2.43
C THR A 54 -11.66 4.44 1.55
N PRO A 55 -11.75 4.66 0.22
CA PRO A 55 -12.50 3.75 -0.66
C PRO A 55 -11.91 2.34 -0.69
N ASN A 56 -10.64 2.18 -0.30
CA ASN A 56 -9.92 0.92 -0.30
C ASN A 56 -9.35 0.65 1.10
N GLN A 57 -10.11 -0.03 1.94
CA GLN A 57 -9.69 -0.35 3.30
C GLN A 57 -8.56 -1.40 3.31
N PHE A 58 -7.54 -1.19 4.15
CA PHE A 58 -6.43 -2.14 4.34
C PHE A 58 -6.72 -3.13 5.47
N TYR A 59 -6.61 -4.42 5.18
CA TYR A 59 -6.95 -5.51 6.12
C TYR A 59 -5.71 -6.13 6.79
N GLY A 60 -4.50 -5.69 6.43
CA GLY A 60 -3.26 -6.14 7.06
C GLY A 60 -2.38 -7.04 6.19
N VAL A 61 -1.46 -7.74 6.85
CA VAL A 61 -0.46 -8.62 6.23
C VAL A 61 -0.65 -10.05 6.72
N PHE A 62 -0.70 -11.02 5.81
CA PHE A 62 -0.98 -12.43 6.09
C PHE A 62 0.05 -13.33 5.43
N THR A 63 0.29 -14.51 6.00
CA THR A 63 1.23 -15.48 5.41
C THR A 63 0.63 -16.31 4.28
N SER A 64 -0.70 -16.31 4.12
CA SER A 64 -1.37 -17.00 3.02
C SER A 64 -2.74 -16.39 2.72
N LEU A 65 -3.20 -16.56 1.47
CA LEU A 65 -4.56 -16.18 1.05
C LEU A 65 -5.65 -16.90 1.84
N ALA A 66 -5.43 -18.18 2.18
CA ALA A 66 -6.37 -18.96 2.97
C ALA A 66 -6.60 -18.39 4.37
N LEU A 67 -5.54 -17.88 5.02
CA LEU A 67 -5.66 -17.23 6.32
C LEU A 67 -6.39 -15.90 6.24
N LEU A 68 -6.14 -15.12 5.19
CA LEU A 68 -6.88 -13.89 4.92
C LEU A 68 -8.38 -14.19 4.75
N GLN A 69 -8.72 -15.15 3.87
CA GLN A 69 -10.11 -15.55 3.60
C GLN A 69 -10.81 -16.09 4.85
N ALA A 70 -10.12 -16.86 5.69
CA ALA A 70 -10.68 -17.38 6.93
C ALA A 70 -10.90 -16.29 7.99
N SER A 71 -10.00 -15.30 8.04
CA SER A 71 -10.06 -14.20 9.02
C SER A 71 -11.08 -13.14 8.62
N TYR A 72 -11.21 -12.89 7.32
CA TYR A 72 -12.07 -11.88 6.73
C TYR A 72 -12.88 -12.49 5.59
N PRO A 73 -13.89 -13.32 5.90
CA PRO A 73 -14.72 -13.97 4.88
C PRO A 73 -15.67 -12.99 4.18
N ASN A 74 -15.81 -11.78 4.69
CA ASN A 74 -16.53 -10.66 4.08
C ASN A 74 -15.67 -9.41 4.26
N ALA A 75 -15.38 -8.71 3.18
CA ALA A 75 -14.70 -7.42 3.21
C ALA A 75 -15.47 -6.38 2.40
N ILE A 76 -15.08 -5.12 2.56
CA ILE A 76 -15.67 -4.00 1.83
C ILE A 76 -15.15 -4.01 0.39
N ALA A 77 -15.97 -3.51 -0.55
CA ALA A 77 -15.55 -3.31 -1.93
C ALA A 77 -14.23 -2.52 -2.02
N GLY A 78 -13.29 -2.99 -2.84
CA GLY A 78 -11.98 -2.32 -3.00
C GLY A 78 -11.01 -2.54 -1.84
N ALA A 79 -11.37 -3.35 -0.83
CA ALA A 79 -10.47 -3.73 0.24
C ALA A 79 -9.23 -4.46 -0.30
N TYR A 80 -8.10 -4.29 0.41
CA TYR A 80 -6.85 -4.95 0.05
C TYR A 80 -6.09 -5.46 1.27
N ALA A 81 -5.27 -6.47 1.04
CA ALA A 81 -4.35 -7.04 2.01
C ALA A 81 -3.03 -7.42 1.33
N ILE A 82 -1.98 -7.63 2.13
CA ILE A 82 -0.69 -8.11 1.62
C ILE A 82 -0.50 -9.57 2.05
N ILE A 83 -0.12 -10.42 1.11
CA ILE A 83 0.27 -11.80 1.34
C ILE A 83 1.80 -11.88 1.32
N ASP A 84 2.41 -12.03 2.50
CA ASP A 84 3.86 -12.20 2.67
C ASP A 84 4.14 -13.60 3.23
N GLN A 85 4.61 -14.49 2.36
CA GLN A 85 4.91 -15.89 2.71
C GLN A 85 6.26 -16.05 3.44
N GLY A 86 7.00 -14.96 3.65
CA GLY A 86 8.31 -14.95 4.27
C GLY A 86 9.46 -15.09 3.25
N GLN A 87 10.64 -15.46 3.78
CA GLN A 87 11.90 -15.40 3.05
C GLN A 87 11.88 -16.15 1.70
N GLY A 88 12.38 -15.49 0.65
CA GLY A 88 12.51 -16.08 -0.69
C GLY A 88 11.24 -16.03 -1.55
N GLN A 89 10.15 -15.47 -1.03
CA GLN A 89 8.92 -15.20 -1.79
C GLN A 89 8.66 -13.70 -1.82
N SER A 90 8.20 -13.19 -2.97
CA SER A 90 7.76 -11.80 -3.06
C SER A 90 6.40 -11.63 -2.38
N ALA A 91 6.24 -10.53 -1.65
CA ALA A 91 4.92 -10.14 -1.14
C ALA A 91 3.97 -9.86 -2.30
N ARG A 92 2.72 -10.31 -2.18
CA ARG A 92 1.67 -10.13 -3.19
C ARG A 92 0.51 -9.34 -2.62
N ILE A 93 -0.21 -8.62 -3.47
CA ILE A 93 -1.41 -7.88 -3.06
C ILE A 93 -2.62 -8.77 -3.31
N ALA A 94 -3.50 -8.89 -2.31
CA ALA A 94 -4.82 -9.48 -2.47
C ALA A 94 -5.87 -8.38 -2.45
N LEU A 95 -6.83 -8.44 -3.37
CA LEU A 95 -7.99 -7.54 -3.42
C LEU A 95 -9.26 -8.33 -3.14
N TRP A 96 -10.23 -7.69 -2.49
CA TRP A 96 -11.56 -8.25 -2.33
C TRP A 96 -12.36 -8.10 -3.62
N ASP A 97 -12.72 -9.21 -4.25
CA ASP A 97 -13.67 -9.21 -5.36
C ASP A 97 -15.10 -9.28 -4.80
N THR A 98 -15.86 -8.22 -5.06
CA THR A 98 -17.27 -8.13 -4.68
C THR A 98 -18.20 -8.98 -5.53
N THR A 99 -17.76 -9.39 -6.72
CA THR A 99 -18.56 -10.20 -7.64
C THR A 99 -18.69 -11.61 -7.11
N ASP A 100 -17.54 -12.22 -6.78
CA ASP A 100 -17.48 -13.59 -6.29
C ASP A 100 -17.42 -13.68 -4.75
N SER A 101 -17.35 -12.54 -4.06
CA SER A 101 -17.23 -12.45 -2.59
C SER A 101 -16.04 -13.26 -2.05
N LEU A 102 -14.88 -13.11 -2.72
CA LEU A 102 -13.65 -13.83 -2.41
C LEU A 102 -12.44 -12.89 -2.51
N TRP A 103 -11.39 -13.21 -1.76
CA TRP A 103 -10.09 -12.56 -1.91
C TRP A 103 -9.34 -13.13 -3.10
N GLU A 104 -8.85 -12.26 -3.98
CA GLU A 104 -8.07 -12.64 -5.15
C GLU A 104 -6.69 -12.01 -5.15
N ILE A 105 -5.67 -12.77 -5.56
CA ILE A 105 -4.30 -12.26 -5.68
C ILE A 105 -4.17 -11.49 -7.00
N GLN A 106 -3.68 -10.26 -6.92
CA GLN A 106 -3.26 -9.50 -8.08
C GLN A 106 -1.83 -9.87 -8.46
N GLU A 107 -1.69 -10.71 -9.47
CA GLU A 107 -0.39 -11.03 -10.07
C GLU A 107 0.01 -9.89 -11.02
N THR A 108 1.09 -9.17 -10.72
CA THR A 108 1.67 -8.24 -11.70
C THR A 108 2.40 -9.07 -12.75
N THR A 109 1.74 -9.30 -13.89
CA THR A 109 2.36 -10.03 -15.00
C THR A 109 3.36 -9.11 -15.70
N ALA A 110 4.65 -9.30 -15.43
CA ALA A 110 5.71 -8.69 -16.24
C ALA A 110 5.81 -9.45 -17.57
N THR A 111 5.17 -8.93 -18.61
CA THR A 111 5.22 -9.54 -19.95
C THR A 111 6.62 -9.33 -20.54
N THR A 112 7.46 -10.37 -20.49
CA THR A 112 8.76 -10.39 -21.16
C THR A 112 8.58 -10.95 -22.57
N THR A 113 8.40 -10.08 -23.57
CA THR A 113 8.25 -10.53 -24.97
C THR A 113 9.62 -10.89 -25.54
N THR A 114 10.00 -12.16 -25.52
CA THR A 114 11.19 -12.64 -26.23
C THR A 114 10.83 -12.92 -27.68
N GLY A 115 11.05 -11.96 -28.57
CA GLY A 115 10.87 -12.14 -30.02
C GLY A 115 12.15 -12.65 -30.67
N LYS A 116 12.13 -13.84 -31.30
CA LYS A 116 13.21 -14.26 -32.20
C LYS A 116 13.10 -13.46 -33.51
N ILE A 117 13.98 -12.50 -33.72
CA ILE A 117 14.15 -11.88 -35.04
C ILE A 117 15.18 -12.71 -35.83
N GLY A 118 14.69 -13.66 -36.63
CA GLY A 118 15.48 -14.31 -37.68
C GLY A 118 16.56 -15.30 -37.24
N LEU A 119 17.10 -16.00 -38.23
CA LEU A 119 17.95 -17.19 -38.08
C LEU A 119 19.30 -16.88 -37.39
N ALA A 120 19.51 -17.52 -36.25
CA ALA A 120 20.81 -17.90 -35.68
C ALA A 120 21.67 -16.89 -34.89
N THR A 121 21.12 -15.83 -34.30
CA THR A 121 21.83 -15.01 -33.30
C THR A 121 20.90 -14.56 -32.17
N GLU A 122 21.19 -14.95 -30.93
CA GLU A 122 20.44 -14.50 -29.74
C GLU A 122 20.83 -13.05 -29.44
N VAL A 123 20.06 -12.10 -29.99
CA VAL A 123 20.13 -10.69 -29.60
C VAL A 123 19.08 -10.46 -28.50
N LEU A 124 19.54 -10.12 -27.30
CA LEU A 124 18.66 -9.70 -26.20
C LEU A 124 18.32 -8.23 -26.37
N ASN A 125 17.12 -7.94 -26.88
CA ASN A 125 16.60 -6.59 -26.95
C ASN A 125 15.80 -6.27 -25.68
N VAL A 126 16.37 -5.46 -24.80
CA VAL A 126 15.65 -4.95 -23.61
C VAL A 126 14.86 -3.71 -24.02
N LYS A 127 13.54 -3.86 -24.12
CA LYS A 127 12.62 -2.76 -24.37
C LYS A 127 12.20 -2.16 -23.02
N VAL A 128 12.51 -0.89 -22.80
CA VAL A 128 12.09 -0.14 -21.61
C VAL A 128 11.08 0.90 -22.05
N THR A 129 9.95 0.99 -21.35
CA THR A 129 8.93 2.00 -21.61
C THR A 129 9.09 3.13 -20.60
N ASP A 130 9.11 4.37 -21.09
CA ASP A 130 9.11 5.58 -20.26
C ASP A 130 7.77 5.75 -19.51
N VAL A 131 7.73 6.63 -18.51
CA VAL A 131 6.54 7.05 -17.76
C VAL A 131 5.42 7.59 -18.65
N ASN A 132 5.74 8.06 -19.87
CA ASN A 132 4.77 8.51 -20.85
C ASN A 132 4.26 7.40 -21.78
N GLY A 133 4.73 6.16 -21.62
CA GLY A 133 4.37 5.04 -22.50
C GLY A 133 5.23 4.92 -23.77
N ASP A 134 6.22 5.79 -23.94
CA ASP A 134 7.10 5.78 -25.09
C ASP A 134 8.17 4.68 -24.98
N PRO A 135 8.32 3.80 -26.00
CA PRO A 135 9.27 2.70 -25.94
C PRO A 135 10.68 3.14 -26.34
N TYR A 136 11.65 2.90 -25.45
CA TYR A 136 13.08 3.08 -25.69
C TYR A 136 13.79 1.73 -25.74
N LEU A 137 14.74 1.59 -26.68
CA LEU A 137 15.59 0.40 -26.79
C LEU A 137 16.92 0.69 -26.11
N ILE A 138 17.22 -0.02 -25.02
CA ILE A 138 18.54 0.07 -24.37
C ILE A 138 19.42 -1.02 -24.98
N VAL A 139 20.22 -0.59 -25.96
CA VAL A 139 21.33 -1.21 -26.72
C VAL A 139 21.54 -2.74 -26.61
N SER A 140 21.63 -3.34 -27.80
CA SER A 140 22.04 -4.71 -28.11
C SER A 140 23.56 -4.91 -28.06
N GLY A 141 24.00 -6.03 -27.49
CA GLY A 141 25.35 -6.56 -27.69
C GLY A 141 25.31 -7.74 -28.68
N THR A 142 26.27 -7.82 -29.59
CA THR A 142 26.51 -9.00 -30.44
C THR A 142 27.59 -9.86 -29.81
N TYR A 143 27.29 -11.15 -29.63
CA TYR A 143 28.24 -12.16 -29.20
C TYR A 143 28.98 -12.72 -30.42
N GLU A 144 30.30 -12.51 -30.50
CA GLU A 144 31.17 -13.14 -31.50
C GLU A 144 32.28 -13.95 -30.80
N GLY A 145 31.99 -15.20 -30.43
CA GLY A 145 32.99 -16.10 -29.86
C GLY A 145 32.54 -17.57 -29.82
N PRO A 146 33.45 -18.55 -29.73
CA PRO A 146 33.09 -19.97 -29.63
C PRO A 146 32.65 -20.39 -28.22
N ASP A 147 32.93 -19.61 -27.17
CA ASP A 147 32.68 -19.96 -25.76
C ASP A 147 31.58 -19.09 -25.10
N ARG A 148 30.38 -19.67 -24.98
CA ARG A 148 29.14 -18.98 -24.53
C ARG A 148 29.17 -18.53 -23.07
N THR A 149 30.20 -18.92 -22.31
CA THR A 149 30.30 -18.64 -20.87
C THR A 149 31.13 -17.41 -20.53
N LYS A 150 31.82 -16.81 -21.52
CA LYS A 150 32.56 -15.56 -21.33
C LYS A 150 31.88 -14.38 -22.02
N LEU A 151 31.45 -13.40 -21.21
CA LEU A 151 31.15 -12.04 -21.67
C LEU A 151 32.48 -11.34 -22.00
N GLU A 152 33.06 -11.61 -23.16
CA GLU A 152 34.26 -10.89 -23.59
C GLU A 152 33.90 -9.56 -24.25
N SER A 153 34.17 -8.48 -23.50
CA SER A 153 34.39 -7.10 -23.93
C SER A 153 33.19 -6.27 -24.44
N TYR A 154 32.94 -5.17 -23.72
CA TYR A 154 32.16 -4.04 -24.20
C TYR A 154 32.94 -3.27 -25.27
N SER A 155 32.29 -2.92 -26.39
CA SER A 155 32.77 -1.84 -27.25
C SER A 155 32.59 -0.51 -26.51
N PRO A 156 33.63 0.34 -26.38
CA PRO A 156 33.53 1.64 -25.70
C PRO A 156 32.49 2.61 -26.28
N ASN A 157 31.93 2.31 -27.46
CA ASN A 157 30.98 3.16 -28.16
C ASN A 157 29.50 2.84 -27.86
N SER A 158 29.20 1.90 -26.95
CA SER A 158 27.81 1.47 -26.69
C SER A 158 27.03 2.32 -25.70
N ILE A 159 27.59 3.43 -25.18
CA ILE A 159 26.85 4.41 -24.39
C ILE A 159 26.67 5.67 -25.24
N ILE A 160 25.62 5.68 -26.06
CA ILE A 160 25.01 6.97 -26.43
C ILE A 160 24.24 7.42 -25.20
N ARG A 161 24.85 8.36 -24.48
CA ARG A 161 24.24 9.15 -23.41
C ARG A 161 22.99 9.82 -23.96
N ALA A 162 21.80 9.35 -23.58
CA ALA A 162 20.58 10.11 -23.78
C ALA A 162 20.63 11.33 -22.85
N LEU A 163 20.69 12.52 -23.46
CA LEU A 163 20.18 13.75 -22.85
C LEU A 163 18.66 13.78 -23.00
#